data_AF-A0A133XTD5-F1
#
_entry.id   AF-A0A133XTD5-F1
#
_cell.length_a   1.000
_cell.length_b   1.000
_cell.length_c   1.000
_cell.angle_alpha   90.00
_cell.angle_beta   90.00
_cell.angle_gamma   90.00
#
_symmetry.space_group_name_H-M   'P 1'
#
loop_
_entity.id
_entity.type
_entity.pdbx_description
1 polymer ?
#
loop_
_entity_poly.entity_id
_entity_poly.type
_entity_poly.pdbx_seq_one_letter_code
_entity_poly.pdbx_strand_id
1 'polypeptide(L)'
;MKKATLFLALLLSFVLSYFFPSCVTRKVAILPAYEQICSSIGRRYLPRPSQKQVDSLVMIYGENKELLDDYTDILITALSYYPELKSTHIIFEYSNEKTTMASRPSRFLFPRTYRVLINKNKNFDGIPFDSIPWNAAVGIVGHELAHIVDYEGLNLFGLIDRLLLYADKRYGKPYFEKSIDLITINRGLGWQLYDWAKYAMYDNNVASEEYKEFKRRTYLNPDIIISYINHYSKYH
;
A
#
# COMPACT_ATOMS: atom_id res chain seq x y z
N MET A 1 -0.50 -46.80 23.36
CA MET A 1 0.16 -45.48 23.14
C MET A 1 0.06 -44.95 21.71
N LYS A 2 0.21 -45.76 20.64
CA LYS A 2 0.13 -45.25 19.23
C LYS A 2 -1.27 -44.79 18.75
N LYS A 3 -2.36 -45.29 19.34
CA LYS A 3 -3.74 -44.91 18.93
C LYS A 3 -4.20 -43.54 19.47
N ALA A 4 -3.66 -43.09 20.60
CA ALA A 4 -4.02 -41.80 21.20
C ALA A 4 -3.38 -40.61 20.45
N THR A 5 -2.16 -40.78 19.94
CA THR A 5 -1.47 -39.77 19.13
C THR A 5 -2.13 -39.58 17.75
N LEU A 6 -2.68 -40.64 17.17
CA LEU A 6 -3.39 -40.57 15.89
C LEU A 6 -4.72 -39.81 16.03
N PHE A 7 -5.46 -40.03 17.13
CA PHE A 7 -6.70 -39.31 17.43
C PHE A 7 -6.46 -37.83 17.72
N LEU A 8 -5.37 -37.48 18.44
CA LEU A 8 -5.02 -36.09 18.72
C LEU A 8 -4.58 -35.34 17.45
N ALA A 9 -3.86 -36.00 16.53
CA ALA A 9 -3.50 -35.43 15.24
C ALA A 9 -4.71 -35.22 14.31
N LEU A 10 -5.67 -36.15 14.32
CA LEU A 10 -6.93 -36.02 13.57
C LEU A 10 -7.81 -34.89 14.14
N LEU A 11 -7.91 -34.76 15.47
CA LEU A 11 -8.62 -33.64 16.11
C LEU A 11 -7.96 -32.29 15.83
N LEU A 12 -6.63 -32.19 15.86
CA LEU A 12 -5.94 -30.95 15.45
C LEU A 12 -6.18 -30.64 13.97
N SER A 13 -6.13 -31.63 13.08
CA SER A 13 -6.39 -31.41 11.65
C SER A 13 -7.83 -30.99 11.37
N PHE A 14 -8.79 -31.51 12.15
CA PHE A 14 -10.21 -31.16 12.04
C PHE A 14 -10.46 -29.76 12.59
N VAL A 15 -9.89 -29.38 13.74
CA VAL A 15 -10.01 -28.02 14.28
C VAL A 15 -9.31 -26.99 13.38
N LEU A 16 -8.14 -27.30 12.80
CA LEU A 16 -7.53 -26.43 11.79
C LEU A 16 -8.41 -26.29 10.54
N SER A 17 -9.14 -27.33 10.12
CA SER A 17 -10.01 -27.25 8.93
C SER A 17 -11.28 -26.42 9.12
N TYR A 18 -11.66 -26.08 10.36
CA TYR A 18 -12.75 -25.13 10.65
C TYR A 18 -12.27 -23.68 10.89
N PHE A 19 -10.98 -23.47 11.17
CA PHE A 19 -10.40 -22.14 11.37
C PHE A 19 -9.57 -21.62 10.19
N PHE A 20 -9.14 -22.49 9.29
CA PHE A 20 -8.64 -22.11 7.98
C PHE A 20 -9.76 -22.36 6.98
N PRO A 21 -10.41 -21.32 6.41
CA PRO A 21 -11.15 -21.53 5.19
C PRO A 21 -10.18 -22.15 4.19
N SER A 22 -10.46 -23.41 3.85
CA SER A 22 -9.69 -24.20 2.92
C SER A 22 -9.43 -23.36 1.66
N CYS A 23 -8.21 -23.46 1.15
CA CYS A 23 -7.67 -22.74 -0.01
C CYS A 23 -8.46 -22.98 -1.32
N VAL A 24 -9.64 -23.61 -1.26
CA VAL A 24 -10.41 -24.17 -2.39
C VAL A 24 -11.72 -23.40 -2.65
N THR A 25 -12.04 -22.35 -1.90
CA THR A 25 -13.20 -21.47 -2.19
C THR A 25 -12.83 -20.00 -2.47
N ARG A 26 -11.67 -19.71 -3.05
CA ARG A 26 -11.45 -18.38 -3.69
C ARG A 26 -11.96 -18.41 -5.13
N LYS A 27 -13.28 -18.54 -5.31
CA LYS A 27 -13.94 -18.02 -6.52
C LYS A 27 -13.72 -16.51 -6.50
N VAL A 28 -12.92 -16.02 -7.45
CA VAL A 28 -12.70 -14.61 -7.83
C VAL A 28 -12.91 -13.67 -6.65
N ALA A 29 -11.86 -13.38 -5.89
CA ALA A 29 -11.92 -12.41 -4.79
C ALA A 29 -12.58 -11.11 -5.29
N ILE A 30 -13.82 -10.89 -4.86
CA ILE A 30 -14.63 -9.73 -5.22
C ILE A 30 -14.10 -8.57 -4.38
N LEU A 31 -13.75 -7.45 -5.02
CA LEU A 31 -13.30 -6.23 -4.33
C LEU A 31 -14.34 -5.84 -3.26
N PRO A 32 -13.93 -5.32 -2.09
CA PRO A 32 -14.85 -4.99 -1.01
C PRO A 32 -15.94 -4.00 -1.46
N ALA A 33 -17.15 -4.16 -0.94
CA ALA A 33 -18.30 -3.31 -1.27
C ALA A 33 -18.10 -1.87 -0.76
N TYR A 34 -18.64 -0.93 -1.52
CA TYR A 34 -18.06 0.41 -1.77
C TYR A 34 -18.75 1.58 -1.01
N GLU A 35 -19.74 1.33 -0.15
CA GLU A 35 -20.69 2.38 0.26
C GLU A 35 -20.29 3.31 1.44
N GLN A 36 -19.00 3.50 1.77
CA GLN A 36 -18.62 4.35 2.91
C GLN A 36 -17.41 5.27 2.65
N ILE A 37 -17.49 6.21 1.69
CA ILE A 37 -16.38 7.13 1.43
C ILE A 37 -16.88 8.58 1.33
N CYS A 38 -16.49 9.39 2.32
CA CYS A 38 -16.55 10.85 2.31
C CYS A 38 -15.14 11.41 2.09
N SER A 39 -14.69 11.56 0.85
CA SER A 39 -13.47 12.31 0.55
C SER A 39 -13.61 13.00 -0.79
N SER A 40 -13.57 14.33 -0.79
CA SER A 40 -13.46 15.11 -2.03
C SER A 40 -12.32 14.58 -2.88
N ILE A 41 -12.59 14.26 -4.13
CA ILE A 41 -11.54 13.85 -5.06
C ILE A 41 -10.52 14.95 -5.18
N GLY A 42 -9.25 14.57 -5.03
CA GLY A 42 -8.14 15.50 -5.04
C GLY A 42 -7.91 16.19 -6.39
N ARG A 43 -6.95 17.11 -6.38
CA ARG A 43 -6.53 17.87 -7.56
C ARG A 43 -5.67 17.01 -8.48
N ARG A 44 -5.85 17.13 -9.80
CA ARG A 44 -5.05 16.41 -10.81
C ARG A 44 -3.55 16.62 -10.62
N TYR A 45 -3.16 17.88 -10.47
CA TYR A 45 -1.78 18.28 -10.22
C TYR A 45 -1.72 19.00 -8.88
N LEU A 46 -0.93 18.44 -7.96
CA LEU A 46 -0.61 19.12 -6.73
C LEU A 46 0.54 20.09 -6.99
N PRO A 47 0.43 21.36 -6.56
CA PRO A 47 1.58 22.24 -6.58
C PRO A 47 2.61 21.69 -5.58
N ARG A 48 3.88 21.60 -6.01
CA ARG A 48 4.96 21.25 -5.10
C ARG A 48 5.03 22.32 -4.00
N PRO A 49 4.97 21.95 -2.71
CA PRO A 49 4.93 22.92 -1.62
C PRO A 49 6.25 23.69 -1.54
N SER A 50 6.17 24.97 -1.23
CA SER A 50 7.32 25.77 -0.82
C SER A 50 7.88 25.27 0.52
N GLN A 51 9.13 25.62 0.84
CA GLN A 51 9.74 25.21 2.11
C GLN A 51 8.89 25.58 3.33
N LYS A 52 8.33 26.81 3.37
CA LYS A 52 7.44 27.25 4.46
C LYS A 52 6.20 26.37 4.61
N GLN A 53 5.65 25.88 3.49
CA GLN A 53 4.51 24.95 3.52
C GLN A 53 4.94 23.56 3.99
N VAL A 54 6.12 23.09 3.58
CA VAL A 54 6.71 21.84 4.09
C VAL A 54 6.90 21.92 5.60
N ASP A 55 7.52 22.99 6.11
CA ASP A 55 7.74 23.19 7.55
C ASP A 55 6.40 23.17 8.32
N SER A 56 5.37 23.81 7.76
CA SER A 56 4.02 23.81 8.33
C SER A 56 3.40 22.41 8.37
N LEU A 57 3.56 21.64 7.30
CA LEU A 57 3.07 20.25 7.25
C LEU A 57 3.85 19.35 8.21
N VAL A 58 5.16 19.54 8.35
CA VAL A 58 6.00 18.79 9.30
C VAL A 58 5.55 19.05 10.74
N MET A 59 5.23 20.30 11.09
CA MET A 59 4.64 20.60 12.41
C MET A 59 3.31 19.88 12.66
N ILE A 60 2.50 19.66 11.63
CA ILE A 60 1.15 19.06 11.77
C ILE A 60 1.18 17.53 11.72
N TYR A 61 2.02 16.94 10.87
CA TYR A 61 2.00 15.52 10.52
C TYR A 61 3.33 14.78 10.80
N GLY A 62 4.39 15.50 11.16
CA GLY A 62 5.73 14.94 11.40
C GLY A 62 5.90 14.31 12.79
N GLU A 63 4.95 14.52 13.71
CA GLU A 63 4.98 13.88 15.02
C GLU A 63 4.93 12.34 14.88
N ASN A 64 5.79 11.64 15.62
CA ASN A 64 5.98 10.19 15.54
C ASN A 64 6.42 9.68 14.15
N LYS A 65 7.03 10.54 13.34
CA LYS A 65 7.60 10.16 12.04
C LYS A 65 9.11 10.31 12.07
N GLU A 66 9.82 9.29 11.61
CA GLU A 66 11.23 9.40 11.25
C GLU A 66 11.29 9.59 9.73
N LEU A 67 11.43 10.84 9.28
CA LEU A 67 11.41 11.21 7.86
C LEU A 67 12.79 11.08 7.23
N LEU A 68 12.84 10.88 5.91
CA LEU A 68 14.06 10.99 5.12
C LEU A 68 14.17 12.41 4.55
N ASP A 69 15.24 13.11 4.91
CA ASP A 69 15.47 14.52 4.55
C ASP A 69 15.30 14.76 3.04
N ASP A 70 15.91 13.89 2.21
CA ASP A 70 15.89 13.95 0.74
C ASP A 70 14.48 13.99 0.13
N TYR A 71 13.47 13.48 0.84
CA TYR A 71 12.10 13.33 0.33
C TYR A 71 11.04 13.98 1.24
N THR A 72 11.44 14.81 2.19
CA THR A 72 10.56 15.37 3.22
C THR A 72 9.29 15.98 2.63
N ASP A 73 9.40 16.75 1.54
CA ASP A 73 8.28 17.40 0.88
C ASP A 73 7.27 16.40 0.31
N ILE A 74 7.74 15.32 -0.32
CA ILE A 74 6.89 14.23 -0.84
C ILE A 74 6.22 13.48 0.32
N LEU A 75 7.01 13.07 1.31
CA LEU A 75 6.54 12.25 2.44
C LEU A 75 5.46 12.97 3.24
N ILE A 76 5.70 14.23 3.59
CA ILE A 76 4.76 15.00 4.40
C ILE A 76 3.52 15.43 3.62
N THR A 77 3.66 15.67 2.30
CA THR A 77 2.51 15.93 1.42
C THR A 77 1.61 14.72 1.39
N ALA A 78 2.14 13.51 1.15
CA ALA A 78 1.35 12.29 1.15
C ALA A 78 0.68 12.04 2.51
N LEU A 79 1.42 12.16 3.62
CA LEU A 79 0.89 12.03 4.99
C LEU A 79 -0.28 12.97 5.29
N SER A 80 -0.31 14.16 4.68
CA SER A 80 -1.41 15.11 4.92
C SER A 80 -2.79 14.60 4.47
N TYR A 81 -2.84 13.60 3.60
CA TYR A 81 -4.06 12.91 3.15
C TYR A 81 -4.49 11.74 4.06
N TYR A 82 -3.70 11.44 5.10
CA TYR A 82 -3.94 10.37 6.07
C TYR A 82 -3.95 10.92 7.51
N PRO A 83 -4.89 11.82 7.86
CA PRO A 83 -4.92 12.47 9.17
C PRO A 83 -5.04 11.50 10.35
N GLU A 84 -5.64 10.32 10.15
CA GLU A 84 -5.73 9.24 11.14
C GLU A 84 -4.39 8.57 11.44
N LEU A 85 -3.38 8.70 10.58
CA LEU A 85 -2.01 8.22 10.84
C LEU A 85 -1.16 9.24 11.62
N LYS A 86 -1.75 10.36 12.06
CA LYS A 86 -1.02 11.44 12.75
C LYS A 86 -0.30 10.94 14.01
N SER A 87 -0.95 10.14 14.83
CA SER A 87 -0.35 9.55 16.04
C SER A 87 0.40 8.24 15.80
N THR A 88 0.26 7.62 14.62
CA THR A 88 0.93 6.35 14.28
C THR A 88 2.43 6.55 14.16
N HIS A 89 3.22 5.65 14.72
CA HIS A 89 4.67 5.70 14.61
C HIS A 89 5.14 5.08 13.28
N ILE A 90 5.72 5.89 12.40
CA ILE A 90 6.14 5.48 11.05
C ILE A 90 7.60 5.87 10.81
N ILE A 91 8.41 4.91 10.43
CA ILE A 91 9.82 5.10 10.11
C ILE A 91 9.99 4.99 8.60
N PHE A 92 10.46 6.06 7.96
CA PHE A 92 10.87 6.06 6.56
C PHE A 92 12.37 5.76 6.49
N GLU A 93 12.75 4.73 5.75
CA GLU A 93 14.15 4.32 5.69
C GLU A 93 14.54 3.75 4.32
N TYR A 94 15.83 3.81 4.00
CA TYR A 94 16.37 3.18 2.81
C TYR A 94 16.48 1.66 2.99
N SER A 95 16.34 0.93 1.88
CA SER A 95 16.30 -0.52 1.86
C SER A 95 16.83 -1.09 0.54
N ASN A 96 16.96 -2.42 0.50
CA ASN A 96 17.27 -3.19 -0.71
C ASN A 96 16.07 -4.08 -1.10
N GLU A 97 14.87 -3.52 -1.09
CA GLU A 97 13.64 -4.25 -1.44
C GLU A 97 13.65 -4.67 -2.92
N LYS A 98 12.70 -5.54 -3.32
CA LYS A 98 12.54 -5.99 -4.72
C LYS A 98 11.62 -5.10 -5.54
N THR A 99 11.05 -4.08 -4.92
CA THR A 99 10.14 -3.09 -5.52
C THR A 99 10.65 -1.69 -5.22
N THR A 100 10.10 -0.67 -5.89
CA THR A 100 10.45 0.74 -5.66
C THR A 100 10.26 1.14 -4.19
N MET A 101 9.15 0.73 -3.59
CA MET A 101 8.86 0.91 -2.17
C MET A 101 8.16 -0.33 -1.61
N ALA A 102 8.09 -0.40 -0.28
CA ALA A 102 7.26 -1.35 0.46
C ALA A 102 6.92 -0.79 1.85
N SER A 103 5.85 -1.29 2.45
CA SER A 103 5.43 -0.95 3.81
C SER A 103 5.11 -2.20 4.61
N ARG A 104 5.49 -2.22 5.89
CA ARG A 104 5.22 -3.35 6.79
C ARG A 104 5.20 -2.93 8.26
N PRO A 105 4.44 -3.63 9.12
CA PRO A 105 4.60 -3.48 10.56
C PRO A 105 5.99 -4.00 10.98
N SER A 106 6.64 -3.28 11.89
CA SER A 106 7.90 -3.72 12.52
C SER A 106 7.68 -4.78 13.61
N ARG A 107 6.49 -4.77 14.22
CA ARG A 107 6.03 -5.72 15.23
C ARG A 107 4.53 -5.93 15.08
N PHE A 108 4.03 -7.12 15.43
CA PHE A 108 2.61 -7.45 15.32
C PHE A 108 1.76 -6.94 16.51
N LEU A 109 2.39 -6.60 17.64
CA LEU A 109 1.74 -6.14 18.87
C LEU A 109 1.52 -4.61 18.88
N PHE A 110 0.45 -4.18 19.54
CA PHE A 110 0.11 -2.76 19.73
C PHE A 110 0.90 -2.10 20.89
N PRO A 111 1.14 -0.77 20.85
CA PRO A 111 1.02 0.09 19.67
C PRO A 111 2.06 -0.32 18.62
N ARG A 112 1.66 -0.30 17.35
CA ARG A 112 2.50 -0.75 16.25
C ARG A 112 3.38 0.39 15.75
N THR A 113 4.59 0.03 15.36
CA THR A 113 5.49 0.87 14.60
C THR A 113 5.54 0.31 13.18
N TYR A 114 5.40 1.16 12.17
CA TYR A 114 5.47 0.78 10.77
C TYR A 114 6.76 1.27 10.14
N ARG A 115 7.22 0.54 9.12
CA ARG A 115 8.37 0.92 8.30
C ARG A 115 7.88 1.12 6.87
N VAL A 116 8.22 2.26 6.28
CA VAL A 116 8.05 2.56 4.86
C VAL A 116 9.44 2.59 4.25
N LEU A 117 9.67 1.64 3.35
CA LEU A 117 10.98 1.28 2.83
C LEU A 117 11.11 1.85 1.43
N ILE A 118 12.12 2.68 1.21
CA ILE A 118 12.46 3.23 -0.10
C ILE A 118 13.68 2.49 -0.63
N ASN A 119 13.58 1.95 -1.85
CA ASN A 119 14.65 1.15 -2.41
C ASN A 119 15.81 2.01 -2.89
N LYS A 120 17.02 1.72 -2.41
CA LYS A 120 18.29 2.36 -2.81
C LYS A 120 19.31 1.37 -3.37
N ASN A 121 18.87 0.15 -3.72
CA ASN A 121 19.73 -0.87 -4.30
C ASN A 121 20.19 -0.44 -5.71
N LYS A 122 21.51 -0.33 -5.90
CA LYS A 122 22.13 0.06 -7.18
C LYS A 122 21.92 -0.95 -8.30
N ASN A 123 21.64 -2.22 -7.96
CA ASN A 123 21.41 -3.30 -8.92
C ASN A 123 19.91 -3.57 -9.12
N PHE A 124 19.03 -2.64 -8.71
CA PHE A 124 17.60 -2.78 -8.88
C PHE A 124 17.20 -2.58 -10.35
N ASP A 125 16.44 -3.51 -10.89
CA ASP A 125 15.95 -3.54 -12.28
C ASP A 125 14.56 -2.91 -12.45
N GLY A 126 14.00 -2.34 -11.38
CA GLY A 126 12.76 -1.58 -11.41
C GLY A 126 13.00 -0.07 -11.51
N ILE A 127 12.21 0.71 -10.77
CA ILE A 127 12.21 2.18 -10.84
C ILE A 127 12.85 2.74 -9.57
N PRO A 128 14.06 3.34 -9.64
CA PRO A 128 14.64 4.09 -8.53
C PRO A 128 13.72 5.23 -8.11
N PHE A 129 13.58 5.48 -6.81
CA PHE A 129 12.65 6.49 -6.31
C PHE A 129 12.94 7.90 -6.84
N ASP A 130 14.23 8.24 -6.97
CA ASP A 130 14.70 9.54 -7.47
C ASP A 130 14.30 9.86 -8.92
N SER A 131 13.97 8.84 -9.73
CA SER A 131 13.56 9.06 -11.12
C SER A 131 12.08 9.38 -11.27
N ILE A 132 11.29 9.26 -10.20
CA ILE A 132 9.83 9.36 -10.25
C ILE A 132 9.41 10.84 -10.28
N PRO A 133 8.54 11.26 -11.23
CA PRO A 133 7.97 12.60 -11.23
C PRO A 133 7.27 12.90 -9.90
N TRP A 134 7.42 14.12 -9.39
CA TRP A 134 6.98 14.48 -8.03
C TRP A 134 5.52 14.11 -7.70
N ASN A 135 4.56 14.38 -8.62
CA ASN A 135 3.15 14.04 -8.41
C ASN A 135 2.92 12.51 -8.31
N ALA A 136 3.64 11.73 -9.12
CA ALA A 136 3.64 10.26 -9.04
C ALA A 136 4.33 9.76 -7.75
N ALA A 137 5.40 10.44 -7.30
CA ALA A 137 6.09 10.09 -6.07
C ALA A 137 5.18 10.26 -4.83
N VAL A 138 4.37 11.34 -4.79
CA VAL A 138 3.32 11.51 -3.78
C VAL A 138 2.31 10.35 -3.85
N GLY A 139 1.97 9.88 -5.06
CA GLY A 139 1.03 8.78 -5.28
C GLY A 139 1.52 7.44 -4.74
N ILE A 140 2.75 7.03 -5.05
CA ILE A 140 3.32 5.79 -4.53
C ILE A 140 3.55 5.85 -3.02
N VAL A 141 3.95 7.01 -2.46
CA VAL A 141 4.03 7.15 -0.99
C VAL A 141 2.64 7.04 -0.36
N GLY A 142 1.62 7.65 -0.98
CA GLY A 142 0.23 7.48 -0.58
C GLY A 142 -0.21 6.01 -0.55
N HIS A 143 0.15 5.25 -1.59
CA HIS A 143 -0.08 3.79 -1.62
C HIS A 143 0.53 3.06 -0.43
N GLU A 144 1.78 3.37 -0.08
CA GLU A 144 2.44 2.75 1.07
C GLU A 144 1.81 3.19 2.41
N LEU A 145 1.27 4.39 2.50
CA LEU A 145 0.49 4.83 3.67
C LEU A 145 -0.87 4.13 3.75
N ALA A 146 -1.52 3.86 2.62
CA ALA A 146 -2.78 3.12 2.56
C ALA A 146 -2.63 1.67 3.06
N HIS A 147 -1.47 1.04 2.83
CA HIS A 147 -1.13 -0.23 3.49
C HIS A 147 -1.14 -0.10 5.02
N ILE A 148 -0.58 0.97 5.58
CA ILE A 148 -0.57 1.20 7.04
C ILE A 148 -2.00 1.38 7.58
N VAL A 149 -2.84 2.14 6.87
CA VAL A 149 -4.27 2.27 7.21
C VAL A 149 -4.96 0.91 7.27
N ASP A 150 -4.73 0.05 6.26
CA ASP A 150 -5.25 -1.31 6.26
C ASP A 150 -4.77 -2.11 7.47
N TYR A 151 -3.47 -2.06 7.77
CA TYR A 151 -2.88 -2.81 8.89
C TYR A 151 -3.33 -2.34 10.28
N GLU A 152 -3.54 -1.03 10.49
CA GLU A 152 -3.97 -0.47 11.79
C GLU A 152 -5.30 -1.07 12.26
N GLY A 153 -6.23 -1.31 11.32
CA GLY A 153 -7.54 -1.91 11.63
C GLY A 153 -7.51 -3.41 11.97
N LEU A 154 -6.36 -4.08 11.84
CA LEU A 154 -6.28 -5.55 11.92
C LEU A 154 -5.73 -6.03 13.26
N ASN A 155 -6.27 -7.15 13.74
CA ASN A 155 -5.64 -7.94 14.81
C ASN A 155 -4.55 -8.88 14.22
N LEU A 156 -3.90 -9.69 15.06
CA LEU A 156 -2.83 -10.61 14.64
C LEU A 156 -3.28 -11.56 13.51
N PHE A 157 -4.49 -12.14 13.60
CA PHE A 157 -5.00 -13.05 12.58
C PHE A 157 -5.27 -12.33 11.25
N GLY A 158 -5.80 -11.10 11.31
CA GLY A 158 -5.97 -10.26 10.13
C GLY A 158 -4.63 -9.97 9.43
N LEU A 159 -3.58 -9.66 10.21
CA LEU A 159 -2.24 -9.46 9.65
C LEU A 159 -1.72 -10.74 9.00
N ILE A 160 -1.89 -11.90 9.63
CA ILE A 160 -1.50 -13.19 9.04
C ILE A 160 -2.25 -13.44 7.73
N ASP A 161 -3.55 -13.14 7.65
CA ASP A 161 -4.31 -13.26 6.40
C ASP A 161 -3.76 -12.35 5.31
N ARG A 162 -3.37 -11.10 5.63
CA ARG A 162 -2.68 -10.21 4.67
C ARG A 162 -1.35 -10.80 4.18
N LEU A 163 -0.55 -11.38 5.07
CA LEU A 163 0.69 -12.07 4.68
C LEU A 163 0.41 -13.24 3.73
N LEU A 164 -0.62 -14.06 4.02
CA LEU A 164 -1.00 -15.20 3.18
C LEU A 164 -1.52 -14.75 1.81
N LEU A 165 -2.36 -13.71 1.76
CA LEU A 165 -2.81 -13.07 0.53
C LEU A 165 -1.63 -12.58 -0.31
N TYR A 166 -0.69 -11.86 0.31
CA TYR A 166 0.48 -11.33 -0.38
C TYR A 166 1.42 -12.44 -0.91
N ALA A 167 1.49 -13.58 -0.21
CA ALA A 167 2.29 -14.72 -0.64
C ALA A 167 1.74 -15.42 -1.90
N ASP A 168 0.41 -15.43 -2.09
CA ASP A 168 -0.20 -15.89 -3.34
C ASP A 168 0.02 -14.88 -4.47
N LYS A 169 1.11 -15.09 -5.21
CA LYS A 169 1.49 -14.23 -6.34
C LYS A 169 0.49 -14.26 -7.49
N ARG A 170 -0.39 -15.26 -7.60
CA ARG A 170 -1.26 -15.43 -8.77
C ARG A 170 -2.54 -14.61 -8.65
N TYR A 171 -3.19 -14.65 -7.49
CA TYR A 171 -4.48 -13.97 -7.27
C TYR A 171 -4.49 -13.11 -6.02
N GLY A 172 -4.00 -13.61 -4.89
CA GLY A 172 -4.01 -12.91 -3.61
C GLY A 172 -3.28 -11.57 -3.62
N LYS A 173 -2.02 -11.53 -4.07
CA LYS A 173 -1.24 -10.29 -4.17
C LYS A 173 -1.88 -9.28 -5.12
N PRO A 174 -2.24 -9.64 -6.37
CA PRO A 174 -2.96 -8.72 -7.26
C PRO A 174 -4.27 -8.18 -6.68
N TYR A 175 -5.01 -8.99 -5.92
CA TYR A 175 -6.23 -8.54 -5.27
C TYR A 175 -5.93 -7.55 -4.15
N PHE A 176 -4.99 -7.89 -3.27
CA PHE A 176 -4.63 -7.07 -2.12
C PHE A 176 -4.08 -5.71 -2.56
N GLU A 177 -3.13 -5.66 -3.49
CA GLU A 177 -2.54 -4.40 -3.97
C GLU A 177 -3.58 -3.51 -4.66
N LYS A 178 -4.52 -4.08 -5.44
CA LYS A 178 -5.64 -3.32 -6.01
C LYS A 178 -6.58 -2.77 -4.94
N SER A 179 -6.78 -3.49 -3.82
CA SER A 179 -7.57 -2.96 -2.71
C SER A 179 -6.88 -1.77 -2.03
N ILE A 180 -5.55 -1.77 -1.96
CA ILE A 180 -4.77 -0.63 -1.45
C ILE A 180 -4.79 0.55 -2.43
N ASP A 181 -4.74 0.30 -3.74
CA ASP A 181 -4.94 1.34 -4.76
C ASP A 181 -6.29 2.06 -4.53
N LEU A 182 -7.36 1.32 -4.22
CA LEU A 182 -8.66 1.90 -3.89
C LEU A 182 -8.64 2.74 -2.62
N ILE A 183 -8.02 2.27 -1.53
CA ILE A 183 -7.86 3.07 -0.30
C ILE A 183 -7.12 4.38 -0.61
N THR A 184 -6.10 4.35 -1.47
CA THR A 184 -5.34 5.53 -1.88
C THR A 184 -6.22 6.52 -2.67
N ILE A 185 -7.02 6.03 -3.61
CA ILE A 185 -8.01 6.85 -4.33
C ILE A 185 -8.99 7.49 -3.35
N ASN A 186 -9.47 6.72 -2.37
CA ASN A 186 -10.44 7.16 -1.36
C ASN A 186 -9.90 8.23 -0.43
N ARG A 187 -8.59 8.38 -0.32
CA ARG A 187 -7.95 9.46 0.43
C ARG A 187 -7.67 10.70 -0.41
N GLY A 188 -8.19 10.75 -1.63
CA GLY A 188 -8.04 11.90 -2.50
C GLY A 188 -6.74 11.92 -3.29
N LEU A 189 -5.92 10.86 -3.23
CA LEU A 189 -4.66 10.73 -3.98
C LEU A 189 -4.82 9.98 -5.31
N GLY A 190 -6.05 9.82 -5.80
CA GLY A 190 -6.31 9.04 -7.02
C GLY A 190 -5.56 9.54 -8.25
N TRP A 191 -5.44 10.86 -8.44
CA TRP A 191 -4.70 11.41 -9.58
C TRP A 191 -3.18 11.22 -9.47
N GLN A 192 -2.65 11.30 -8.26
CA GLN A 192 -1.24 11.03 -7.97
C GLN A 192 -0.93 9.54 -8.19
N LEU A 193 -1.85 8.66 -7.76
CA LEU A 193 -1.78 7.23 -8.03
C LEU A 193 -1.87 6.92 -9.53
N TYR A 194 -2.73 7.62 -10.27
CA TYR A 194 -2.80 7.53 -11.73
C TYR A 194 -1.44 7.85 -12.36
N ASP A 195 -0.81 8.96 -11.96
CA ASP A 195 0.49 9.37 -12.51
C ASP A 195 1.56 8.34 -12.19
N TRP A 196 1.53 7.75 -10.98
CA TRP A 196 2.40 6.63 -10.64
C TRP A 196 2.14 5.39 -11.50
N ALA A 197 0.89 4.95 -11.63
CA ALA A 197 0.55 3.76 -12.42
C ALA A 197 0.98 3.94 -13.89
N LYS A 198 0.72 5.11 -14.47
CA LYS A 198 1.11 5.43 -15.84
C LYS A 198 2.63 5.44 -16.00
N TYR A 199 3.34 6.12 -15.10
CA TYR A 199 4.80 6.17 -15.12
C TYR A 199 5.40 4.77 -14.94
N ALA A 200 4.92 4.00 -13.97
CA ALA A 200 5.46 2.71 -13.59
C ALA A 200 5.24 1.62 -14.65
N MET A 201 4.13 1.68 -15.38
CA MET A 201 3.76 0.66 -16.34
C MET A 201 4.16 1.00 -17.79
N TYR A 202 4.28 2.29 -18.12
CA TYR A 202 4.39 2.72 -19.53
C TYR A 202 5.44 3.79 -19.79
N ASP A 203 5.44 4.89 -19.03
CA ASP A 203 6.19 6.10 -19.46
C ASP A 203 7.68 6.08 -19.08
N ASN A 204 8.12 5.20 -18.16
CA ASN A 204 9.52 5.10 -17.77
C ASN A 204 10.36 4.21 -18.72
N ASN A 205 11.65 4.56 -18.86
CA ASN A 205 12.63 3.83 -19.67
C ASN A 205 13.71 3.11 -18.84
N VAL A 206 13.58 3.10 -17.51
CA VAL A 206 14.58 2.54 -16.58
C VAL A 206 14.27 1.12 -16.13
N ALA A 207 12.97 0.79 -15.97
CA ALA A 207 12.56 -0.52 -15.48
C ALA A 207 12.58 -1.57 -16.58
N SER A 208 12.89 -2.81 -16.18
CA SER A 208 12.75 -3.99 -17.02
C SER A 208 11.30 -4.20 -17.47
N GLU A 209 11.10 -4.83 -18.63
CA GLU A 209 9.74 -5.18 -19.08
C GLU A 209 9.07 -6.18 -18.12
N GLU A 210 9.85 -7.06 -17.50
CA GLU A 210 9.38 -7.98 -16.46
C GLU A 210 8.81 -7.22 -15.25
N TYR A 211 9.47 -6.14 -14.82
CA TYR A 211 8.97 -5.26 -13.76
C TYR A 211 7.67 -4.57 -14.17
N LYS A 212 7.59 -4.04 -15.40
CA LYS A 212 6.38 -3.39 -15.92
C LYS A 212 5.22 -4.37 -16.03
N GLU A 213 5.44 -5.60 -16.50
CA GLU A 213 4.44 -6.66 -16.55
C GLU A 213 3.96 -7.06 -15.16
N PHE A 214 4.88 -7.20 -14.20
CA PHE A 214 4.53 -7.38 -12.80
C PHE A 214 3.60 -6.27 -12.31
N LYS A 215 3.92 -4.99 -12.59
CA LYS A 215 3.08 -3.86 -12.22
C LYS A 215 1.70 -3.92 -12.88
N ARG A 216 1.62 -4.15 -14.20
CA ARG A 216 0.35 -4.27 -14.95
C ARG A 216 -0.57 -5.36 -14.42
N ARG A 217 -0.01 -6.48 -13.97
CA ARG A 217 -0.78 -7.61 -13.41
C ARG A 217 -1.24 -7.34 -11.98
N THR A 218 -0.38 -6.73 -11.17
CA THR A 218 -0.58 -6.62 -9.72
C THR A 218 -1.44 -5.43 -9.32
N TYR A 219 -1.30 -4.27 -9.96
CA TYR A 219 -1.96 -3.02 -9.54
C TYR A 219 -3.13 -2.65 -10.48
N LEU A 220 -3.93 -1.65 -10.11
CA LEU A 220 -4.91 -1.06 -11.01
C LEU A 220 -4.20 -0.35 -12.17
N ASN A 221 -4.70 -0.56 -13.38
CA ASN A 221 -4.20 0.16 -14.53
C ASN A 221 -4.76 1.61 -14.56
N PRO A 222 -4.14 2.53 -15.32
CA PRO A 222 -4.53 3.94 -15.34
C PRO A 222 -6.00 4.19 -15.72
N ASP A 223 -6.55 3.44 -16.68
CA ASP A 223 -7.94 3.63 -17.15
C ASP A 223 -8.97 3.23 -16.09
N ILE A 224 -8.68 2.18 -15.34
CA ILE A 224 -9.52 1.77 -14.20
C ILE A 224 -9.41 2.79 -13.07
N ILE A 225 -8.22 3.32 -12.79
CA ILE A 225 -8.05 4.40 -11.80
C ILE A 225 -8.89 5.63 -12.19
N ILE A 226 -8.86 6.06 -13.47
CA ILE A 226 -9.72 7.15 -13.97
C ILE A 226 -11.20 6.82 -13.75
N SER A 227 -11.62 5.59 -14.04
CA SER A 227 -13.01 5.17 -13.86
C SER A 227 -13.46 5.29 -12.41
N TYR A 228 -12.61 4.89 -11.46
CA TYR A 228 -12.85 5.07 -10.04
C TYR A 228 -12.92 6.55 -9.68
N ILE A 229 -11.91 7.35 -10.02
CA ILE A 229 -11.92 8.80 -9.80
C ILE A 229 -13.23 9.42 -10.31
N ASN A 230 -13.63 9.14 -11.54
CA ASN A 230 -14.87 9.69 -12.08
C ASN A 230 -16.12 9.19 -11.34
N HIS A 231 -16.14 7.95 -10.87
CA HIS A 231 -17.23 7.42 -10.06
C HIS A 231 -17.36 8.17 -8.73
N TYR A 232 -16.27 8.29 -7.97
CA TYR A 232 -16.21 9.06 -6.72
C TYR A 232 -16.66 10.52 -6.91
N SER A 233 -16.43 11.10 -8.10
CA SER A 233 -16.60 12.54 -8.32
C SER A 233 -18.06 12.94 -8.38
N LYS A 234 -18.93 11.97 -8.67
CA LYS A 234 -20.36 12.16 -8.83
C LYS A 234 -21.12 12.18 -7.51
N TYR A 235 -20.50 11.73 -6.43
CA TYR A 235 -21.11 11.64 -5.10
C TYR A 235 -20.60 12.75 -4.15
N HIS A 236 -19.88 13.73 -4.70
CA HIS A 236 -19.38 14.93 -4.03
C HIS A 236 -19.80 16.17 -4.82
#